data_AF-A0A936CL05-F1
#
_entry.id   AF-A0A936CL05-F1
#
_cell.length_a   1.000
_cell.length_b   1.000
_cell.length_c   1.000
_cell.angle_alpha   90.00
_cell.angle_beta   90.00
_cell.angle_gamma   90.00
#
_symmetry.space_group_name_H-M   'P 1'
#
loop_
_entity.id
_entity.type
_entity.pdbx_description
1 polymer ?
#
loop_
_entity_poly.entity_id
_entity_poly.type
_entity_poly.pdbx_seq_one_letter_code
_entity_poly.pdbx_strand_id
1 'polypeptide(L)'
;MALTEQNSDLQTRIASVANYPQISINGQSTYQSDVTSLPIKIPNINVQETSKDQYKLVLDVQQLIYNGGIVTLQKKIVRSNADSEKQQTLVEQAKLRDRILQVYAILLSYTPQKKVLELTKDDLDRVLSKVKAQFENGISFQSHVWNLEAEIKKWEQRMIELESQRSSSIKALELYTGRDLDDNALFAEEEFQVNMGDFKNLRPEWQLFQIQRSSLDLKSKSITAKRKPFVGLFAQGAYGRPGLNFLNNEFQFYYIAGVKAQWNLTPFYTTKKEKKYSRVTEINGTNPRRPV
;
A
#
# COMPACT_ATOMS: atom_id res chain seq x y z
N MET A 1 7.23 10.31 0.31
CA MET A 1 7.07 10.46 1.77
C MET A 1 6.13 11.61 2.14
N ALA A 2 6.35 12.85 1.68
CA ALA A 2 5.46 13.98 1.99
C ALA A 2 3.98 13.76 1.56
N LEU A 3 3.74 13.18 0.39
CA LEU A 3 2.37 12.86 -0.08
C LEU A 3 1.67 11.82 0.80
N THR A 4 2.39 10.78 1.25
CA THR A 4 1.86 9.74 2.14
C THR A 4 1.49 10.33 3.50
N GLU A 5 2.32 11.22 4.05
CA GLU A 5 2.02 11.94 5.30
C GLU A 5 0.82 12.88 5.14
N GLN A 6 0.75 13.64 4.04
CA GLN A 6 -0.39 14.50 3.73
C GLN A 6 -1.70 13.70 3.59
N ASN A 7 -1.68 12.55 2.91
CA ASN A 7 -2.85 11.69 2.78
C ASN A 7 -3.27 11.11 4.14
N SER A 8 -2.31 10.67 4.96
CA SER A 8 -2.59 10.21 6.33
C SER A 8 -3.23 11.30 7.20
N ASP A 9 -2.72 12.52 7.12
CA ASP A 9 -3.27 13.66 7.85
C ASP A 9 -4.70 13.99 7.41
N LEU A 10 -4.98 13.98 6.11
CA LEU A 10 -6.34 14.16 5.59
C LEU A 10 -7.26 13.03 6.07
N GLN A 11 -6.85 11.77 5.97
CA GLN A 11 -7.66 10.64 6.41
C GLN A 11 -7.90 10.63 7.93
N THR A 12 -6.92 11.03 8.74
CA THR A 12 -7.10 11.15 10.19
C THR A 12 -8.02 12.31 10.57
N ARG A 13 -7.99 13.42 9.82
CA ARG A 13 -8.95 14.52 9.94
C ARG A 13 -10.35 14.07 9.55
N ILE A 14 -10.52 13.37 8.43
CA ILE A 14 -11.82 12.79 8.02
C ILE A 14 -12.34 11.84 9.11
N ALA A 15 -11.50 10.94 9.64
CA ALA A 15 -11.90 10.07 10.74
C ALA A 15 -12.28 10.86 12.01
N SER A 16 -11.67 12.02 12.25
CA SER A 16 -12.01 12.90 13.38
C SER A 16 -13.39 13.55 13.24
N VAL A 17 -13.89 13.73 12.01
CA VAL A 17 -15.19 14.34 11.76
C VAL A 17 -16.33 13.57 12.42
N ALA A 18 -16.18 12.25 12.57
CA ALA A 18 -17.14 11.42 13.29
C ALA A 18 -17.36 11.83 14.76
N ASN A 19 -16.45 12.61 15.37
CA ASN A 19 -16.61 13.16 16.72
C ASN A 19 -17.26 14.55 16.75
N TYR A 20 -17.62 15.13 15.59
CA TYR A 20 -18.32 16.42 15.51
C TYR A 20 -19.81 16.23 15.23
N PRO A 21 -20.65 17.26 15.47
CA PRO A 21 -22.08 17.18 15.17
C PRO A 21 -22.29 16.92 13.68
N GLN A 22 -23.05 15.88 13.37
CA GLN A 22 -23.50 15.56 12.03
C GLN A 22 -24.88 16.15 11.82
N ILE A 23 -25.05 16.95 10.77
CA ILE A 23 -26.30 17.66 10.47
C ILE A 23 -26.86 17.11 9.16
N SER A 24 -28.14 16.78 9.15
CA SER A 24 -28.85 16.32 7.95
C SER A 24 -30.24 16.93 7.85
N ILE A 25 -30.73 17.10 6.62
CA ILE A 25 -32.09 17.57 6.34
C ILE A 25 -32.81 16.44 5.61
N ASN A 26 -33.97 16.02 6.13
CA ASN A 26 -34.76 14.93 5.60
C ASN A 26 -36.19 15.40 5.30
N GLY A 27 -36.69 15.11 4.10
CA GLY A 27 -38.07 15.37 3.70
C GLY A 27 -38.81 14.05 3.45
N GLN A 28 -40.04 13.93 3.94
CA GLN A 28 -40.87 12.75 3.78
C GLN A 28 -42.32 13.15 3.46
N SER A 29 -42.93 12.43 2.51
CA SER A 29 -44.34 12.51 2.16
C SER A 29 -44.89 11.08 2.09
N THR A 30 -45.96 10.79 2.81
CA THR A 30 -46.55 9.44 2.89
C THR A 30 -48.07 9.51 2.89
N TYR A 31 -48.73 8.50 2.33
CA TYR A 31 -50.16 8.29 2.43
C TYR A 31 -50.43 6.96 3.15
N GLN A 32 -51.17 6.99 4.25
CA GLN A 32 -51.47 5.84 5.10
C GLN A 32 -52.88 5.33 4.81
N SER A 33 -53.02 4.02 4.60
CA SER A 33 -54.32 3.39 4.35
C SER A 33 -55.27 3.52 5.55
N ASP A 34 -54.70 3.53 6.75
CA ASP A 34 -55.39 3.62 8.03
C ASP A 34 -54.68 4.60 8.97
N VAL A 35 -55.44 5.23 9.88
CA VAL A 35 -55.01 6.33 10.76
C VAL A 35 -55.60 6.18 12.15
N THR A 36 -54.99 6.82 13.15
CA THR A 36 -55.47 6.71 14.54
C THR A 36 -56.84 7.39 14.68
N SER A 37 -57.85 6.61 15.04
CA SER A 37 -59.21 7.06 15.36
C SER A 37 -59.63 6.50 16.72
N LEU A 38 -60.52 7.21 17.43
CA LEU A 38 -61.08 6.70 18.68
C LEU A 38 -62.23 5.74 18.38
N PRO A 39 -62.26 4.53 18.97
CA PRO A 39 -63.32 3.54 18.72
C PRO A 39 -64.67 3.89 19.37
N ILE A 40 -64.75 5.01 20.09
CA ILE A 40 -65.96 5.47 20.80
C ILE A 40 -66.41 6.84 20.30
N LYS A 41 -67.67 6.93 19.86
CA LYS A 41 -68.33 8.21 19.55
C LYS A 41 -69.01 8.72 20.81
N ILE A 42 -68.39 9.67 21.51
CA ILE A 42 -69.00 10.31 22.67
C ILE A 42 -69.99 11.37 22.16
N PRO A 43 -71.29 11.32 22.53
CA PRO A 43 -72.26 12.34 22.16
C PRO A 43 -71.74 13.73 22.55
N ASN A 44 -71.83 14.70 21.63
CA ASN A 44 -71.31 16.08 21.75
C ASN A 44 -69.77 16.26 21.80
N ILE A 45 -68.95 15.23 21.59
CA ILE A 45 -67.48 15.37 21.46
C ILE A 45 -67.04 14.82 20.11
N ASN A 46 -66.60 15.70 19.21
CA ASN A 46 -66.05 15.32 17.91
C ASN A 46 -64.51 15.29 17.98
N VAL A 47 -63.94 14.09 18.09
CA VAL A 47 -62.48 13.91 18.01
C VAL A 47 -62.11 13.69 16.55
N GLN A 48 -61.38 14.64 15.97
CA GLN A 48 -60.95 14.55 14.58
C GLN A 48 -59.93 13.42 14.41
N GLU A 49 -60.12 12.61 13.37
CA GLU A 49 -59.17 11.58 12.95
C GLU A 49 -57.95 12.24 12.31
N THR A 50 -56.78 11.62 12.47
CA THR A 50 -55.54 12.10 11.83
C THR A 50 -55.65 12.00 10.30
N SER A 51 -55.07 12.95 9.56
CA SER A 51 -55.04 12.93 8.09
C SER A 51 -54.28 11.71 7.56
N LYS A 52 -54.78 11.12 6.46
CA LYS A 52 -54.14 9.97 5.79
C LYS A 52 -52.85 10.36 5.07
N ASP A 53 -52.76 11.59 4.58
CA ASP A 53 -51.56 12.18 4.01
C ASP A 53 -50.71 12.85 5.10
N GLN A 54 -49.43 12.52 5.13
CA GLN A 54 -48.47 13.03 6.12
C GLN A 54 -47.24 13.59 5.42
N TYR A 55 -46.78 14.73 5.91
CA TYR A 55 -45.67 15.48 5.36
C TYR A 55 -44.74 15.89 6.50
N LYS A 56 -43.44 15.68 6.34
CA LYS A 56 -42.45 15.98 7.38
C LYS A 56 -41.15 16.47 6.77
N LEU A 57 -40.71 17.65 7.19
CA LEU A 57 -39.38 18.18 6.94
C LEU A 57 -38.63 18.21 8.28
N VAL A 58 -37.45 17.59 8.36
CA VAL A 58 -36.66 17.43 9.59
C VAL A 58 -35.25 17.93 9.39
N LEU A 59 -34.79 18.79 10.28
CA LEU A 59 -33.38 19.04 10.54
C LEU A 59 -32.95 18.13 11.68
N ASP A 60 -32.05 17.18 11.42
CA ASP A 60 -31.53 16.21 12.38
C ASP A 60 -30.05 16.50 12.67
N VAL A 61 -29.72 16.67 13.95
CA VAL A 61 -28.37 16.88 14.46
C VAL A 61 -28.01 15.71 15.38
N GLN A 62 -26.92 15.02 15.08
CA GLN A 62 -26.41 13.90 15.87
C GLN A 62 -24.97 14.13 16.30
N GLN A 63 -24.69 14.01 17.59
CA GLN A 63 -23.36 14.15 18.15
C GLN A 63 -22.94 12.82 18.78
N LEU A 64 -21.88 12.21 18.25
CA LEU A 64 -21.25 11.06 18.88
C LEU A 64 -20.60 11.48 20.21
N ILE A 65 -20.96 10.80 21.30
CA ILE A 65 -20.32 10.98 22.61
C ILE A 65 -19.37 9.83 22.90
N TYR A 66 -19.79 8.60 22.61
CA TYR A 66 -19.00 7.40 22.87
C TYR A 66 -19.32 6.28 21.87
N ASN A 67 -18.28 5.68 21.28
CA ASN A 67 -18.42 4.52 20.37
C ASN A 67 -17.42 3.41 20.71
N GLY A 68 -17.05 3.27 21.97
CA GLY A 68 -16.06 2.26 22.37
C GLY A 68 -14.62 2.55 21.94
N GLY A 69 -14.32 3.77 21.46
CA GLY A 69 -13.00 4.18 21.02
C GLY A 69 -12.69 3.84 19.55
N ILE A 70 -13.70 3.50 18.76
CA ILE A 70 -13.55 3.15 17.34
C ILE A 70 -12.90 4.29 16.56
N VAL A 71 -13.28 5.55 16.79
CA VAL A 71 -12.67 6.70 16.08
C VAL A 71 -11.17 6.79 16.35
N THR A 72 -10.77 6.65 17.61
CA THR A 72 -9.35 6.71 18.02
C THR A 72 -8.56 5.56 17.42
N LEU A 73 -9.12 4.34 17.41
CA LEU A 73 -8.49 3.18 16.79
C LEU A 73 -8.39 3.33 15.27
N GLN A 74 -9.41 3.88 14.62
CA GLN A 74 -9.38 4.16 13.18
C GLN A 74 -8.27 5.13 12.82
N LYS A 75 -8.09 6.21 13.58
CA LYS A 75 -6.96 7.14 13.39
C LYS A 75 -5.61 6.46 13.53
N LYS A 76 -5.46 5.58 14.53
CA LYS A 76 -4.22 4.80 14.72
C LYS A 76 -3.97 3.83 13.56
N ILE A 77 -5.02 3.19 13.03
CA ILE A 77 -4.93 2.30 11.87
C ILE A 77 -4.48 3.08 10.62
N VAL A 78 -5.08 4.25 10.36
CA VAL A 78 -4.68 5.13 9.24
C VAL A 78 -3.21 5.53 9.33
N ARG A 79 -2.74 5.95 10.51
CA ARG A 79 -1.33 6.28 10.75
C ARG A 79 -0.42 5.07 10.54
N SER A 80 -0.76 3.93 11.14
CA SER A 80 0.02 2.70 10.98
C SER A 80 0.10 2.22 9.53
N ASN A 81 -0.96 2.43 8.73
CA ASN A 81 -0.92 2.13 7.29
C ASN A 81 0.02 3.08 6.54
N ALA A 82 0.01 4.37 6.88
CA ALA A 82 0.95 5.34 6.30
C ALA A 82 2.41 5.02 6.67
N ASP A 83 2.67 4.64 7.92
CA ASP A 83 3.99 4.18 8.36
C ASP A 83 4.42 2.92 7.59
N SER A 84 3.49 1.99 7.34
CA SER A 84 3.75 0.78 6.54
C SER A 84 4.12 1.12 5.10
N GLU A 85 3.40 2.06 4.46
CA GLU A 85 3.67 2.50 3.08
C GLU A 85 5.04 3.22 2.98
N LYS A 86 5.35 4.08 3.96
CA LYS A 86 6.66 4.74 4.07
C LYS A 86 7.78 3.71 4.21
N GLN A 87 7.59 2.71 5.07
CA GLN A 87 8.58 1.67 5.29
C GLN A 87 8.73 0.75 4.07
N GLN A 88 7.65 0.46 3.35
CA GLN A 88 7.70 -0.31 2.11
C GLN A 88 8.51 0.43 1.03
N THR A 89 8.38 1.76 0.95
CA THR A 89 9.21 2.59 0.07
C THR A 89 10.70 2.46 0.40
N LEU A 90 11.06 2.41 1.70
CA LEU A 90 12.44 2.20 2.12
C LEU A 90 12.97 0.80 1.76
N VAL A 91 12.13 -0.23 1.83
CA VAL A 91 12.47 -1.58 1.36
C VAL A 91 12.73 -1.57 -0.15
N GLU A 92 11.88 -0.93 -0.95
CA GLU A 92 12.10 -0.82 -2.39
C GLU A 92 13.36 -0.01 -2.74
N GLN A 93 13.67 1.04 -1.97
CA GLN A 93 14.91 1.78 -2.11
C GLN A 93 16.14 0.91 -1.80
N ALA A 94 16.08 0.07 -0.76
CA ALA A 94 17.14 -0.88 -0.44
C ALA A 94 17.35 -1.90 -1.58
N LYS A 95 16.27 -2.45 -2.14
CA LYS A 95 16.34 -3.34 -3.31
C LYS A 95 16.94 -2.65 -4.55
N LEU A 96 16.60 -1.38 -4.79
CA LEU A 96 17.19 -0.60 -5.87
C LEU A 96 18.69 -0.40 -5.64
N ARG A 97 19.10 -0.09 -4.40
CA ARG A 97 20.51 0.00 -4.02
C ARG A 97 21.24 -1.32 -4.27
N ASP A 98 20.65 -2.46 -3.90
CA ASP A 98 21.25 -3.77 -4.14
C ASP A 98 21.41 -4.06 -5.64
N ARG A 99 20.44 -3.67 -6.48
CA ARG A 99 20.55 -3.78 -7.95
C ARG A 99 21.67 -2.92 -8.52
N ILE A 100 21.78 -1.67 -8.06
CA ILE A 100 22.86 -0.76 -8.44
C ILE A 100 24.21 -1.38 -8.07
N LEU A 101 24.35 -1.91 -6.85
CA LEU A 101 25.57 -2.56 -6.39
C LEU A 101 25.92 -3.80 -7.20
N GLN A 102 24.94 -4.63 -7.55
CA GLN A 102 25.16 -5.81 -8.40
C GLN A 102 25.66 -5.42 -9.79
N VAL A 103 25.01 -4.45 -10.45
CA VAL A 103 25.44 -3.96 -11.76
C VAL A 103 26.83 -3.33 -11.68
N TYR A 104 27.11 -2.55 -10.63
CA TYR A 104 28.40 -1.94 -10.40
C TYR A 104 29.52 -2.99 -10.21
N ALA A 105 29.27 -4.03 -9.41
CA ALA A 105 30.22 -5.12 -9.23
C ALA A 105 30.49 -5.89 -10.53
N ILE A 106 29.45 -6.11 -11.36
CA ILE A 106 29.59 -6.69 -12.70
C ILE A 106 30.46 -5.77 -13.58
N LEU A 107 30.21 -4.46 -13.57
CA LEU A 107 30.99 -3.48 -14.34
C LEU A 107 32.48 -3.49 -13.96
N LEU A 108 32.80 -3.52 -12.67
CA LEU A 108 34.17 -3.64 -12.18
C LEU A 108 34.83 -4.92 -12.70
N SER A 109 34.09 -6.03 -12.78
CA SER A 109 34.61 -7.31 -13.24
C SER A 109 34.97 -7.37 -14.74
N TYR A 110 34.45 -6.46 -15.57
CA TYR A 110 34.75 -6.46 -17.00
C TYR A 110 36.18 -6.02 -17.31
N THR A 111 36.77 -5.14 -16.50
CA THR A 111 38.16 -4.68 -16.69
C THR A 111 39.17 -5.83 -16.63
N PRO A 112 39.21 -6.67 -15.57
CA PRO A 112 40.10 -7.82 -15.54
C PRO A 112 39.74 -8.88 -16.58
N GLN A 113 38.46 -9.10 -16.89
CA GLN A 113 38.04 -10.03 -17.96
C GLN A 113 38.58 -9.60 -19.32
N LYS A 114 38.45 -8.31 -19.68
CA LYS A 114 39.00 -7.77 -20.92
C LYS A 114 40.51 -7.98 -20.99
N LYS A 115 41.20 -7.74 -19.87
CA LYS A 115 42.66 -7.95 -19.80
C LYS A 115 43.05 -9.40 -20.07
N VAL A 116 42.29 -10.37 -19.56
CA VAL A 116 42.52 -11.80 -19.82
C VAL A 116 42.31 -12.14 -21.30
N LEU A 117 41.25 -11.60 -21.93
CA LEU A 117 41.00 -11.81 -23.36
C LEU A 117 42.12 -11.23 -24.23
N GLU A 118 42.58 -10.01 -23.94
CA GLU A 118 43.68 -9.35 -24.65
C GLU A 118 44.98 -10.15 -24.56
N LEU A 119 45.36 -10.60 -23.36
CA LEU A 119 46.57 -11.41 -23.15
C LEU A 119 46.49 -12.75 -23.87
N THR A 120 45.32 -13.40 -23.84
CA THR A 120 45.14 -14.69 -24.51
C THR A 120 45.26 -14.54 -26.03
N LYS A 121 44.69 -13.47 -26.60
CA LYS A 121 44.81 -13.18 -28.02
C LYS A 121 46.29 -12.91 -28.41
N ASP A 122 46.99 -12.09 -27.63
CA ASP A 122 48.42 -11.78 -27.86
C ASP A 122 49.28 -13.06 -27.85
N ASP A 123 49.03 -13.98 -26.92
CA ASP A 123 49.71 -15.28 -26.90
C ASP A 123 49.37 -16.16 -28.12
N LEU A 124 48.10 -16.17 -28.56
CA LEU A 124 47.70 -16.88 -29.78
C LEU A 124 48.34 -16.29 -31.04
N ASP A 125 48.45 -14.97 -31.14
CA ASP A 125 49.11 -14.28 -32.27
C ASP A 125 50.61 -14.62 -32.34
N ARG A 126 51.28 -14.75 -31.19
CA ARG A 126 52.67 -15.23 -31.11
C ARG A 126 52.80 -16.68 -31.57
N VAL A 127 51.88 -17.55 -31.13
CA VAL A 127 51.85 -18.95 -31.55
C VAL A 127 51.59 -19.05 -33.05
N LEU A 128 50.63 -18.28 -33.59
CA LEU A 128 50.34 -18.23 -35.02
C LEU A 128 51.57 -17.81 -35.82
N SER A 129 52.29 -16.78 -35.36
CA SER A 129 53.51 -16.30 -36.02
C SER A 129 54.58 -17.40 -36.12
N LYS A 130 54.77 -18.16 -35.04
CA LYS A 130 55.69 -19.32 -35.02
C LYS A 130 55.24 -20.44 -35.95
N VAL A 131 53.94 -20.78 -35.95
CA VAL A 131 53.38 -21.86 -36.78
C VAL A 131 53.40 -21.48 -38.26
N LYS A 132 53.17 -20.20 -38.60
CA LYS A 132 53.34 -19.68 -39.97
C LYS A 132 54.78 -19.86 -40.46
N ALA A 133 55.76 -19.47 -39.65
CA ALA A 133 57.17 -19.69 -40.00
C ALA A 133 57.50 -21.19 -40.16
N GLN A 134 56.95 -22.08 -39.32
CA GLN A 134 57.14 -23.53 -39.48
C GLN A 134 56.50 -24.07 -40.76
N PHE A 135 55.32 -23.58 -41.13
CA PHE A 135 54.64 -23.96 -42.38
C PHE A 135 55.45 -23.50 -43.60
N GLU A 136 55.94 -22.25 -43.61
CA GLU A 136 56.79 -21.70 -44.67
C GLU A 136 58.09 -22.51 -44.86
N ASN A 137 58.62 -23.07 -43.77
CA ASN A 137 59.79 -23.96 -43.79
C ASN A 137 59.44 -25.45 -43.99
N GLY A 138 58.17 -25.79 -44.25
CA GLY A 138 57.71 -27.16 -44.54
C GLY A 138 57.61 -28.11 -43.33
N ILE A 139 57.65 -27.58 -42.10
CA ILE A 139 57.64 -28.35 -40.84
C ILE A 139 56.21 -28.52 -40.29
N SER A 140 55.28 -27.64 -40.69
CA SER A 140 53.87 -27.66 -40.25
C SER A 140 52.91 -27.69 -41.44
N PHE A 141 51.63 -27.96 -41.17
CA PHE A 141 50.56 -27.98 -42.18
C PHE A 141 49.75 -26.68 -42.20
N GLN A 142 49.25 -26.30 -43.38
CA GLN A 142 48.37 -25.14 -43.55
C GLN A 142 47.12 -25.20 -42.66
N SER A 143 46.60 -26.42 -42.40
CA SER A 143 45.46 -26.62 -41.51
C SER A 143 45.73 -26.14 -40.08
N HIS A 144 46.96 -26.23 -39.57
CA HIS A 144 47.33 -25.70 -38.26
C HIS A 144 47.30 -24.16 -38.23
N VAL A 145 47.73 -23.51 -39.31
CA VAL A 145 47.63 -22.05 -39.48
C VAL A 145 46.16 -21.63 -39.47
N TRP A 146 45.32 -22.26 -40.30
CA TRP A 146 43.89 -21.94 -40.37
C TRP A 146 43.16 -22.19 -39.06
N ASN A 147 43.48 -23.27 -38.34
CA ASN A 147 42.87 -23.57 -37.05
C ASN A 147 43.20 -22.47 -36.01
N LEU A 148 44.44 -21.99 -35.98
CA LEU A 148 44.84 -20.88 -35.10
C LEU A 148 44.20 -19.55 -35.51
N GLU A 149 44.12 -19.25 -36.81
CA GLU A 149 43.43 -18.05 -37.30
C GLU A 149 41.93 -18.07 -36.94
N ALA A 150 41.27 -19.22 -37.10
CA ALA A 150 39.88 -19.39 -36.70
C ALA A 150 39.70 -19.24 -35.18
N GLU A 151 40.65 -19.74 -34.38
CA GLU A 151 40.61 -19.59 -32.93
C GLU A 151 40.78 -18.13 -32.52
N ILE A 152 41.75 -17.40 -33.09
CA ILE A 152 41.93 -15.95 -32.87
C ILE A 152 40.62 -15.19 -33.19
N LYS A 153 39.93 -15.54 -34.28
CA LYS A 153 38.63 -14.93 -34.60
C LYS A 153 37.56 -15.16 -33.55
N LYS A 154 37.52 -16.32 -32.89
CA LYS A 154 36.61 -16.54 -31.75
C LYS A 154 36.96 -15.67 -30.55
N TRP A 155 38.25 -15.46 -30.27
CA TRP A 155 38.67 -14.58 -29.17
C TRP A 155 38.35 -13.11 -29.46
N GLU A 156 38.49 -12.67 -30.71
CA GLU A 156 38.02 -11.34 -31.15
C GLU A 156 36.51 -11.19 -30.97
N GLN A 157 35.72 -12.21 -31.33
CA GLN A 157 34.26 -12.21 -31.10
C GLN A 157 33.92 -12.08 -29.61
N ARG A 158 34.59 -12.85 -28.73
CA ARG A 158 34.40 -12.75 -27.28
C ARG A 158 34.71 -11.36 -26.73
N MET A 159 35.70 -10.68 -27.30
CA MET A 159 36.04 -9.31 -26.89
C MET A 159 34.93 -8.32 -27.27
N ILE A 160 34.36 -8.45 -28.47
CA ILE A 160 33.20 -7.65 -28.91
C ILE A 160 31.97 -7.93 -28.02
N GLU A 161 31.71 -9.20 -27.70
CA GLU A 161 30.62 -9.59 -26.79
C GLU A 161 30.79 -8.95 -25.40
N LEU A 162 32.00 -8.98 -24.85
CA LEU A 162 32.32 -8.39 -23.56
C LEU A 162 32.11 -6.86 -23.56
N GLU A 163 32.54 -6.17 -24.62
CA GLU A 163 32.33 -4.73 -24.76
C GLU A 163 30.84 -4.36 -24.88
N SER A 164 30.07 -5.17 -25.61
CA SER A 164 28.62 -5.02 -25.73
C SER A 164 27.90 -5.24 -24.38
N GLN A 165 28.31 -6.27 -23.63
CA GLN A 165 27.81 -6.52 -22.26
C GLN A 165 28.15 -5.37 -21.31
N ARG A 166 29.37 -4.83 -21.41
CA ARG A 166 29.80 -3.66 -20.64
C ARG A 166 28.94 -2.44 -20.95
N SER A 167 28.76 -2.08 -22.23
CA SER A 167 27.89 -0.96 -22.63
C SER A 167 26.45 -1.15 -22.14
N SER A 168 25.89 -2.35 -22.30
CA SER A 168 24.54 -2.68 -21.79
C SER A 168 24.41 -2.50 -20.27
N SER A 169 25.47 -2.85 -19.52
CA SER A 169 25.51 -2.70 -18.06
C SER A 169 25.62 -1.22 -17.65
N ILE A 170 26.33 -0.38 -18.42
CA ILE A 170 26.38 1.08 -18.22
C ILE A 170 24.98 1.67 -18.43
N LYS A 171 24.30 1.30 -19.51
CA LYS A 171 22.91 1.75 -19.77
C LYS A 171 21.92 1.33 -18.69
N ALA A 172 22.08 0.13 -18.12
CA ALA A 172 21.29 -0.29 -16.97
C ALA A 172 21.55 0.60 -15.73
N LEU A 173 22.82 0.98 -15.50
CA LEU A 173 23.21 1.85 -14.39
C LEU A 173 22.72 3.30 -14.58
N GLU A 174 22.74 3.82 -15.80
CA GLU A 174 22.12 5.11 -16.15
C GLU A 174 20.64 5.11 -15.79
N LEU A 175 19.91 4.07 -16.19
CA LEU A 175 18.49 3.92 -15.90
C LEU A 175 18.21 3.88 -14.40
N TYR A 176 19.03 3.15 -13.62
CA TYR A 176 18.83 3.05 -12.17
C TYR A 176 19.22 4.30 -11.40
N THR A 177 20.23 5.05 -11.88
CA THR A 177 20.75 6.23 -11.18
C THR A 177 20.12 7.53 -11.67
N GLY A 178 19.46 7.53 -12.84
CA GLY A 178 18.96 8.71 -13.51
C GLY A 178 20.06 9.67 -13.95
N ARG A 179 21.29 9.17 -14.12
CA ARG A 179 22.46 9.94 -14.54
C ARG A 179 22.89 9.49 -15.92
N ASP A 180 23.34 10.44 -16.72
CA ASP A 180 24.01 10.15 -17.98
C ASP A 180 25.44 9.68 -17.69
N LEU A 181 25.86 8.56 -18.30
CA LEU A 181 27.18 7.97 -18.09
C LEU A 181 27.84 7.79 -19.46
N ASP A 182 29.12 8.16 -19.55
CA ASP A 182 29.88 7.88 -20.77
C ASP A 182 30.06 6.36 -20.93
N ASP A 183 29.93 5.86 -22.16
CA ASP A 183 30.24 4.47 -22.48
C ASP A 183 31.70 4.13 -22.12
N ASN A 184 32.60 5.12 -22.06
CA ASN A 184 33.99 4.98 -21.62
C ASN A 184 34.23 5.30 -20.15
N ALA A 185 33.18 5.43 -19.33
CA ALA A 185 33.31 5.71 -17.91
C ALA A 185 34.22 4.69 -17.20
N LEU A 186 35.14 5.22 -16.39
CA LEU A 186 36.02 4.45 -15.53
C LEU A 186 35.36 4.24 -14.17
N PHE A 187 35.32 3.01 -13.71
CA PHE A 187 34.79 2.62 -12.41
C PHE A 187 35.97 2.28 -11.49
N ALA A 188 36.10 3.00 -10.38
CA ALA A 188 37.19 2.80 -9.44
C ALA A 188 36.91 1.60 -8.52
N GLU A 189 37.90 0.73 -8.32
CA GLU A 189 37.92 -0.18 -7.18
C GLU A 189 38.29 0.62 -5.94
N GLU A 190 37.31 0.97 -5.12
CA GLU A 190 37.58 1.52 -3.79
C GLU A 190 37.88 0.37 -2.81
N GLU A 191 38.97 0.48 -2.04
CA GLU A 191 39.22 -0.43 -0.93
C GLU A 191 38.17 -0.23 0.17
N PHE A 192 37.24 -1.18 0.28
CA PHE A 192 36.25 -1.16 1.34
C PHE A 192 36.82 -1.74 2.64
N GLN A 193 36.96 -0.89 3.65
CA GLN A 193 37.19 -1.32 5.03
C GLN A 193 35.87 -1.87 5.59
N VAL A 194 35.77 -3.20 5.74
CA VAL A 194 34.59 -3.84 6.33
C VAL A 194 34.57 -3.57 7.83
N ASN A 195 33.68 -2.68 8.26
CA ASN A 195 33.48 -2.41 9.68
C ASN A 195 32.55 -3.49 10.27
N MET A 196 33.13 -4.43 11.02
CA MET A 196 32.42 -5.51 11.74
C MET A 196 31.68 -5.01 13.01
N GLY A 197 31.20 -3.76 12.98
CA GLY A 197 30.55 -3.12 14.11
C GLY A 197 29.26 -3.79 14.55
N ASP A 198 28.68 -3.28 15.63
CA ASP A 198 27.49 -3.82 16.30
C ASP A 198 26.31 -3.99 15.32
N PHE A 199 26.01 -5.24 14.94
CA PHE A 199 24.91 -5.58 14.02
C PHE A 199 23.55 -5.39 14.70
N LYS A 200 23.15 -4.14 14.96
CA LYS A 200 21.74 -3.85 15.20
C LYS A 200 20.99 -4.13 13.91
N ASN A 201 19.96 -4.98 13.99
CA ASN A 201 19.15 -5.40 12.86
C ASN A 201 18.33 -4.21 12.31
N LEU A 202 18.99 -3.36 11.52
CA LEU A 202 18.48 -2.13 10.91
C LEU A 202 17.81 -2.39 9.55
N ARG A 203 17.56 -3.67 9.21
CA ARG A 203 16.96 -4.05 7.93
C ARG A 203 15.55 -3.45 7.80
N PRO A 204 15.25 -2.70 6.73
CA PRO A 204 13.96 -2.06 6.57
C PRO A 204 12.79 -3.05 6.47
N GLU A 205 13.04 -4.29 6.02
CA GLU A 205 12.03 -5.36 5.95
C GLU A 205 11.59 -5.81 7.33
N TRP A 206 12.51 -5.86 8.30
CA TRP A 206 12.19 -6.23 9.67
C TRP A 206 11.30 -5.17 10.33
N GLN A 207 11.63 -3.89 10.11
CA GLN A 207 10.80 -2.78 10.58
C GLN A 207 9.41 -2.80 9.93
N LEU A 208 9.32 -3.08 8.63
CA LEU A 208 8.05 -3.24 7.92
C LEU A 208 7.19 -4.34 8.56
N PHE A 209 7.79 -5.49 8.86
CA PHE A 209 7.11 -6.60 9.52
C PHE A 209 6.57 -6.21 10.90
N GLN A 210 7.35 -5.47 11.71
CA GLN A 210 6.88 -4.99 13.02
C GLN A 210 5.70 -4.02 12.89
N ILE A 211 5.74 -3.10 11.91
CA ILE A 211 4.65 -2.15 11.67
C ILE A 211 3.38 -2.91 11.25
N GLN A 212 3.47 -3.85 10.31
CA GLN A 212 2.34 -4.69 9.88
C GLN A 212 1.72 -5.46 11.06
N ARG A 213 2.56 -6.07 11.90
CA ARG A 213 2.11 -6.74 13.13
C ARG A 213 1.37 -5.79 14.06
N SER A 214 1.84 -4.55 14.22
CA SER A 214 1.16 -3.54 15.04
C SER A 214 -0.18 -3.10 14.43
N SER A 215 -0.27 -2.98 13.09
CA SER A 215 -1.51 -2.70 12.37
C SER A 215 -2.56 -3.79 12.60
N LEU A 216 -2.16 -5.07 12.62
CA LEU A 216 -3.05 -6.19 12.98
C LEU A 216 -3.63 -6.08 14.38
N ASP A 217 -2.78 -5.73 15.35
CA ASP A 217 -3.25 -5.56 16.73
C ASP A 217 -4.28 -4.43 16.82
N LEU A 218 -4.04 -3.31 16.11
CA LEU A 218 -5.00 -2.21 16.02
C LEU A 218 -6.31 -2.63 15.36
N LYS A 219 -6.27 -3.40 14.26
CA LYS A 219 -7.47 -3.96 13.61
C LYS A 219 -8.23 -4.91 14.55
N SER A 220 -7.53 -5.78 15.27
CA SER A 220 -8.10 -6.69 16.27
C SER A 220 -8.78 -5.92 17.43
N LYS A 221 -8.15 -4.84 17.90
CA LYS A 221 -8.73 -3.93 18.90
C LYS A 221 -9.97 -3.23 18.35
N SER A 222 -9.97 -2.80 17.08
CA SER A 222 -11.12 -2.19 16.42
C SER A 222 -12.31 -3.15 16.31
N ILE A 223 -12.07 -4.40 15.89
CA ILE A 223 -13.10 -5.47 15.86
C ILE A 223 -13.68 -5.67 17.27
N THR A 224 -12.84 -5.68 18.31
CA THR A 224 -13.29 -5.83 19.69
C THR A 224 -14.11 -4.64 20.16
N ALA A 225 -13.73 -3.42 19.76
CA ALA A 225 -14.43 -2.19 20.12
C ALA A 225 -15.86 -2.15 19.58
N LYS A 226 -16.17 -2.83 18.46
CA LYS A 226 -17.55 -2.98 17.94
C LYS A 226 -18.52 -3.66 18.91
N ARG A 227 -18.02 -4.38 19.93
CA ARG A 227 -18.86 -5.00 20.97
C ARG A 227 -19.35 -4.00 22.02
N LYS A 228 -18.82 -2.78 22.04
CA LYS A 228 -19.18 -1.74 23.01
C LYS A 228 -20.40 -0.96 22.52
N PRO A 229 -21.21 -0.39 23.43
CA PRO A 229 -22.34 0.43 23.04
C PRO A 229 -21.88 1.73 22.38
N PHE A 230 -22.71 2.21 21.46
CA PHE A 230 -22.68 3.56 20.93
C PHE A 230 -23.62 4.44 21.77
N VAL A 231 -23.15 5.61 22.18
CA VAL A 231 -23.93 6.62 22.89
C VAL A 231 -23.72 7.95 22.18
N GLY A 232 -24.82 8.63 21.87
CA GLY A 232 -24.81 9.93 21.23
C GLY A 232 -25.92 10.84 21.74
N LEU A 233 -25.77 12.13 21.50
CA LEU A 233 -26.84 13.11 21.61
C LEU A 233 -27.53 13.25 20.26
N PHE A 234 -28.82 13.48 20.28
CA PHE A 234 -29.57 13.86 19.09
C PHE A 234 -30.46 15.06 19.39
N ALA A 235 -30.67 15.90 18.38
CA ALA A 235 -31.66 16.96 18.37
C ALA A 235 -32.30 17.00 16.98
N GLN A 236 -33.63 16.97 16.93
CA GLN A 236 -34.40 17.07 15.69
C GLN A 236 -35.35 18.24 15.81
N GLY A 237 -35.30 19.17 14.86
CA GLY A 237 -36.33 20.17 14.64
C GLY A 237 -37.10 19.82 13.37
N ALA A 238 -38.42 19.84 13.41
CA ALA A 238 -39.24 19.43 12.28
C ALA A 238 -40.42 20.37 12.05
N TYR A 239 -40.84 20.45 10.79
CA TYR A 239 -42.06 21.10 10.35
C TYR A 239 -42.88 20.10 9.56
N GLY A 240 -44.12 19.83 9.96
CA GLY A 240 -44.93 18.82 9.31
C GLY A 240 -46.30 18.60 9.92
N ARG A 241 -47.05 17.70 9.29
CA ARG A 241 -48.31 17.14 9.79
C ARG A 241 -48.31 15.62 9.62
N PRO A 242 -48.67 14.84 10.64
CA PRO A 242 -48.96 15.27 12.01
C PRO A 242 -47.70 15.77 12.75
N GLY A 243 -47.90 16.68 13.72
CA GLY A 243 -46.86 17.13 14.66
C GLY A 243 -46.61 16.11 15.79
N LEU A 244 -46.08 16.55 16.94
CA LEU A 244 -45.98 15.69 18.14
C LEU A 244 -47.36 15.33 18.72
N ASN A 245 -48.35 16.21 18.52
CA ASN A 245 -49.73 15.91 18.78
C ASN A 245 -50.35 15.27 17.53
N PHE A 246 -50.45 13.94 17.52
CA PHE A 246 -50.95 13.17 16.38
C PHE A 246 -52.43 13.44 16.04
N LEU A 247 -53.20 14.00 16.97
CA LEU A 247 -54.61 14.35 16.76
C LEU A 247 -54.78 15.72 16.11
N ASN A 248 -53.70 16.50 15.95
CA ASN A 248 -53.75 17.77 15.26
C ASN A 248 -53.29 17.62 13.80
N ASN A 249 -54.18 17.96 12.86
CA ASN A 249 -53.96 17.86 11.42
C ASN A 249 -53.29 19.09 10.80
N GLU A 250 -53.00 20.11 11.60
CA GLU A 250 -52.32 21.33 11.15
C GLU A 250 -50.82 21.11 10.99
N PHE A 251 -50.21 21.88 10.10
CA PHE A 251 -48.75 21.94 10.00
C PHE A 251 -48.17 22.63 11.23
N GLN A 252 -47.22 21.96 11.88
CA GLN A 252 -46.64 22.46 13.13
C GLN A 252 -45.13 22.32 13.13
N PHE A 253 -44.48 23.30 13.75
CA PHE A 253 -43.10 23.17 14.17
C PHE A 253 -43.04 22.37 15.48
N TYR A 254 -42.12 21.43 15.56
CA TYR A 254 -41.85 20.68 16.78
C TYR A 254 -40.37 20.32 16.87
N TYR A 255 -39.90 19.99 18.06
CA TYR A 255 -38.54 19.51 18.27
C TYR A 255 -38.49 18.38 19.29
N ILE A 256 -37.49 17.52 19.17
CA ILE A 256 -37.12 16.51 20.16
C ILE A 256 -35.60 16.54 20.34
N ALA A 257 -35.13 16.35 21.56
CA ALA A 257 -33.71 16.21 21.83
C ALA A 257 -33.49 15.22 22.98
N GLY A 258 -32.38 14.51 22.96
CA GLY A 258 -32.09 13.53 23.99
C GLY A 258 -30.79 12.77 23.78
N VAL A 259 -30.63 11.74 24.62
CA VAL A 259 -29.51 10.80 24.55
C VAL A 259 -30.01 9.51 23.92
N LYS A 260 -29.27 8.96 22.95
CA LYS A 260 -29.54 7.66 22.35
C LYS A 260 -28.37 6.72 22.64
N ALA A 261 -28.68 5.56 23.21
CA ALA A 261 -27.75 4.46 23.34
C ALA A 261 -28.16 3.31 22.41
N GLN A 262 -27.22 2.79 21.63
CA GLN A 262 -27.42 1.64 20.75
C GLN A 262 -26.32 0.62 21.01
N TRP A 263 -26.72 -0.62 21.30
CA TRP A 263 -25.78 -1.71 21.49
C TRP A 263 -26.00 -2.79 20.43
N ASN A 264 -25.04 -2.91 19.52
CA ASN A 264 -25.04 -4.00 18.55
C ASN A 264 -24.49 -5.28 19.21
N LEU A 265 -25.32 -6.31 19.31
CA LEU A 265 -24.96 -7.61 19.88
C LEU A 265 -24.38 -8.59 18.85
N THR A 266 -24.48 -8.29 17.55
CA THR A 266 -23.91 -9.11 16.47
C THR A 266 -22.42 -9.42 16.65
N PRO A 267 -21.57 -8.45 17.00
CA PRO A 267 -20.13 -8.69 17.17
C PRO A 267 -19.76 -9.75 18.22
N PHE A 268 -20.64 -10.10 19.16
CA PHE A 268 -20.35 -11.12 20.18
C PHE A 268 -20.16 -12.52 19.56
N TYR A 269 -20.87 -12.84 18.48
CA TYR A 269 -20.72 -14.13 17.78
C TYR A 269 -19.77 -14.05 16.57
N THR A 270 -19.53 -12.87 15.98
CA THR A 270 -18.65 -12.72 14.80
C THR A 270 -17.19 -12.43 15.15
N THR A 271 -16.88 -11.79 16.29
CA THR A 271 -15.53 -11.30 16.62
C THR A 271 -14.43 -12.36 16.47
N LYS A 272 -14.67 -13.59 16.93
CA LYS A 272 -13.68 -14.69 16.83
C LYS A 272 -13.38 -15.01 15.36
N LYS A 273 -14.41 -15.06 14.51
CA LYS A 273 -14.29 -15.34 13.08
C LYS A 273 -13.63 -14.17 12.34
N GLU A 274 -14.02 -12.93 12.62
CA GLU A 274 -13.44 -11.72 12.04
C GLU A 274 -11.94 -11.59 12.35
N LYS A 275 -11.52 -11.86 13.60
CA LYS A 275 -10.10 -11.84 13.97
C LYS A 275 -9.30 -12.94 13.27
N LYS A 276 -9.86 -14.15 13.17
CA LYS A 276 -9.22 -15.26 12.44
C LYS A 276 -9.07 -14.91 10.97
N TYR A 277 -10.14 -14.39 10.34
CA TYR A 277 -10.14 -13.95 8.96
C TYR A 277 -9.06 -12.88 8.71
N SER A 278 -9.03 -11.82 9.52
CA SER A 278 -8.02 -10.75 9.40
C SER A 278 -6.59 -11.29 9.50
N ARG A 279 -6.34 -12.27 10.37
CA ARG A 279 -5.01 -12.89 10.50
C ARG A 279 -4.65 -13.74 9.28
N VAL A 280 -5.60 -14.49 8.73
CA VAL A 280 -5.37 -15.34 7.54
C VAL A 280 -5.12 -14.50 6.30
N THR A 281 -5.91 -13.44 6.07
CA THR A 281 -5.72 -12.54 4.93
C THR A 281 -4.33 -11.90 4.94
N GLU A 282 -3.80 -11.56 6.11
CA GLU A 282 -2.46 -10.98 6.21
C GLU A 282 -1.34 -11.98 5.99
N ILE A 283 -1.48 -13.23 6.46
CA ILE A 283 -0.53 -14.32 6.15
C ILE A 283 -0.48 -14.58 4.64
N ASN A 284 -1.62 -14.53 3.96
CA ASN A 284 -1.67 -14.71 2.51
C ASN A 284 -1.14 -13.49 1.75
N GLY A 285 -1.38 -12.27 2.24
CA GLY A 285 -0.86 -11.03 1.63
C GLY A 285 0.65 -10.81 1.85
N THR A 286 1.23 -11.39 2.90
CA THR A 286 2.67 -11.32 3.20
C THR A 286 3.49 -12.45 2.57
N ASN A 287 2.84 -13.45 1.97
CA ASN A 287 3.50 -14.58 1.32
C ASN A 287 3.33 -14.55 -0.21
N PRO A 288 4.26 -13.97 -0.97
CA PRO A 288 4.23 -14.02 -2.44
C PRO A 288 4.54 -15.42 -3.03
N ARG A 289 4.68 -16.47 -2.20
CA ARG A 289 5.09 -17.82 -2.62
C ARG A 289 4.06 -18.92 -2.32
N ARG A 290 2.77 -18.71 -2.61
CA ARG A 290 1.86 -19.83 -2.81
C ARG A 290 1.28 -19.78 -4.22
N PRO A 291 1.69 -20.68 -5.13
CA PRO A 291 0.88 -20.96 -6.30
C PRO A 291 -0.41 -21.64 -5.82
N VAL A 292 -1.49 -21.35 -6.54
CA VAL A 292 -2.78 -22.03 -6.45
C VAL A 292 -2.61 -23.52 -6.74
#